data_AF-A0A2S0KRF7-F1
#
_entry.id   AF-A0A2S0KRF7-F1
#
_cell.length_a   1.000
_cell.length_b   1.000
_cell.length_c   1.000
_cell.angle_alpha   90.00
_cell.angle_beta   90.00
_cell.angle_gamma   90.00
#
_symmetry.space_group_name_H-M   'P 1'
#
loop_
_entity.id
_entity.type
_entity.pdbx_description
1 polymer ?
#
loop_
_entity_poly.entity_id
_entity_poly.type
_entity_poly.pdbx_seq_one_letter_code
_entity_poly.pdbx_strand_id
1 'polypeptide(L)'
;MDKANAANRAWAGAIRAVLVLTAVAGGVWLYLERGRIREHFEAKERAEVYGIVWNTSLNTARRQAAESGREILLVHLDLQRKSHPHAAGLLALRVLDTEEFRCESGNYVLLLAARTPREPARIRRNREEISRIYNLGERDSGTLLLIDAAGKQLRRIPYRGEPAGELLRRLSEPEEGSSGNTVNQGGEKP
;
A
#
# COMPACT_ATOMS: atom_id res chain seq x y z
N MET A 1 36.52 -58.25 10.42
CA MET A 1 35.74 -57.10 10.95
C MET A 1 35.32 -56.12 9.84
N ASP A 2 35.49 -56.46 8.55
CA ASP A 2 35.38 -55.49 7.44
C ASP A 2 33.98 -55.36 6.83
N LYS A 3 33.12 -56.39 6.96
CA LYS A 3 31.75 -56.36 6.40
C LYS A 3 30.81 -55.40 7.14
N ALA A 4 30.96 -55.25 8.45
CA ALA A 4 30.13 -54.34 9.26
C ALA A 4 30.42 -52.85 8.93
N ASN A 5 31.68 -52.51 8.65
CA ASN A 5 32.11 -51.15 8.30
C ASN A 5 31.71 -50.75 6.87
N ALA A 6 31.54 -51.72 5.96
CA ALA A 6 31.04 -51.47 4.61
C ALA A 6 29.51 -51.26 4.61
N ALA A 7 28.77 -52.08 5.38
CA ALA A 7 27.33 -51.91 5.56
C ALA A 7 27.00 -50.54 6.16
N ASN A 8 27.66 -50.13 7.25
CA ASN A 8 27.40 -48.84 7.90
C ASN A 8 27.68 -47.63 6.99
N ARG A 9 28.67 -47.73 6.08
CA ARG A 9 28.94 -46.69 5.07
C ARG A 9 27.87 -46.65 3.97
N ALA A 10 27.36 -47.80 3.54
CA ALA A 10 26.26 -47.88 2.59
C ALA A 10 24.95 -47.32 3.16
N TRP A 11 24.63 -47.64 4.42
CA TRP A 11 23.48 -47.08 5.15
C TRP A 11 23.59 -45.57 5.35
N ALA A 12 24.78 -45.06 5.71
CA ALA A 12 25.02 -43.61 5.82
C ALA A 12 24.88 -42.89 4.45
N GLY A 13 25.29 -43.54 3.35
CA GLY A 13 25.09 -43.03 1.99
C GLY A 13 23.61 -42.99 1.59
N ALA A 14 22.86 -44.04 1.92
CA ALA A 14 21.42 -44.11 1.65
C ALA A 14 20.63 -43.04 2.44
N ILE A 15 20.96 -42.84 3.72
CA ILE A 15 20.32 -41.79 4.54
C ILE A 15 20.59 -40.40 3.98
N ARG A 16 21.82 -40.13 3.53
CA ARG A 16 22.17 -38.85 2.88
C ARG A 16 21.43 -38.66 1.56
N ALA A 17 21.32 -39.70 0.74
CA ALA A 17 20.57 -39.64 -0.51
C ALA A 17 19.08 -39.34 -0.28
N VAL A 18 18.48 -39.97 0.73
CA VAL A 18 17.09 -39.71 1.12
C VAL A 18 16.93 -38.27 1.60
N LEU A 19 17.82 -37.77 2.47
CA LEU A 19 17.76 -36.37 2.94
C LEU A 19 17.86 -35.36 1.80
N VAL A 20 18.75 -35.60 0.83
CA VAL A 20 18.90 -34.75 -0.36
C VAL A 20 17.63 -34.79 -1.22
N LEU A 21 17.07 -35.98 -1.45
CA LEU A 21 15.80 -36.12 -2.19
C LEU A 21 14.64 -35.42 -1.48
N THR A 22 14.54 -35.52 -0.16
CA THR A 22 13.51 -34.82 0.62
C THR A 22 13.70 -33.30 0.57
N ALA A 23 14.95 -32.81 0.61
CA ALA A 23 15.25 -31.39 0.49
C ALA A 23 14.92 -30.85 -0.91
N VAL A 24 15.24 -31.60 -1.96
CA VAL A 24 14.90 -31.25 -3.35
C VAL A 24 13.39 -31.29 -3.55
N ALA A 25 12.70 -32.32 -3.07
CA ALA A 25 11.25 -32.42 -3.14
C ALA A 25 10.56 -31.28 -2.36
N GLY A 26 11.05 -30.94 -1.17
CA GLY A 26 10.57 -29.80 -0.39
C GLY A 26 10.83 -28.46 -1.07
N GLY A 27 11.98 -28.29 -1.73
CA GLY A 27 12.31 -27.10 -2.53
C GLY A 27 11.43 -26.97 -3.77
N VAL A 28 11.16 -28.07 -4.47
CA VAL A 28 10.25 -28.12 -5.63
C VAL A 28 8.80 -27.87 -5.19
N TRP A 29 8.38 -28.43 -4.05
CA TRP A 29 7.08 -28.14 -3.45
C TRP A 29 6.96 -26.65 -3.13
N LEU A 30 7.92 -26.05 -2.43
CA LEU A 30 7.95 -24.62 -2.12
C LEU A 30 7.97 -23.73 -3.38
N TYR A 31 8.62 -24.20 -4.46
CA TYR A 31 8.66 -23.49 -5.74
C TYR A 31 7.33 -23.53 -6.48
N LEU A 32 6.66 -24.69 -6.53
CA LEU A 32 5.34 -24.86 -7.15
C LEU A 32 4.24 -24.18 -6.32
N GLU A 33 4.34 -24.22 -4.99
CA GLU A 33 3.39 -23.57 -4.08
C GLU A 33 3.59 -22.05 -3.96
N ARG A 34 4.64 -21.51 -4.60
CA ARG A 34 4.99 -20.09 -4.53
C ARG A 34 3.86 -19.18 -5.03
N GLY A 35 3.06 -19.63 -6.00
CA GLY A 35 1.86 -18.93 -6.48
C GLY A 35 0.78 -18.84 -5.41
N ARG A 36 0.42 -19.98 -4.78
CA ARG A 36 -0.62 -20.04 -3.74
C ARG A 36 -0.22 -19.31 -2.47
N ILE A 37 1.06 -19.37 -2.09
CA ILE A 37 1.60 -18.60 -0.96
C ILE A 37 1.52 -17.10 -1.28
N ARG A 38 1.93 -16.68 -2.48
CA ARG A 38 1.86 -15.28 -2.92
C ARG A 38 0.43 -14.75 -2.93
N GLU A 39 -0.53 -15.51 -3.44
CA GLU A 39 -1.96 -15.17 -3.39
C GLU A 39 -2.49 -15.07 -1.95
N HIS A 40 -2.07 -15.97 -1.05
CA HIS A 40 -2.48 -15.92 0.37
C HIS A 40 -1.85 -14.75 1.14
N PHE A 41 -0.68 -14.27 0.73
CA PHE A 41 -0.04 -13.08 1.30
C PHE A 41 -0.58 -11.78 0.68
N GLU A 42 -0.85 -11.75 -0.62
CA GLU A 42 -1.46 -10.62 -1.33
C GLU A 42 -2.93 -10.41 -0.90
N ALA A 43 -3.70 -11.49 -0.70
CA ALA A 43 -5.06 -11.42 -0.14
C ALA A 43 -5.08 -10.91 1.31
N LYS A 44 -4.00 -11.09 2.07
CA LYS A 44 -3.84 -10.54 3.44
C LYS A 44 -3.36 -9.10 3.47
N GLU A 45 -2.87 -8.57 2.36
CA GLU A 45 -2.45 -7.17 2.21
C GLU A 45 -3.49 -6.32 1.50
N ARG A 46 -4.59 -6.94 1.08
CA ARG A 46 -5.72 -6.29 0.44
C ARG A 46 -6.90 -6.23 1.41
N ALA A 47 -7.39 -5.03 1.68
CA ALA A 47 -8.62 -4.84 2.44
C ALA A 47 -9.74 -4.49 1.47
N GLU A 48 -10.84 -5.24 1.49
CA GLU A 48 -12.04 -4.85 0.77
C GLU A 48 -12.83 -3.89 1.66
N VAL A 49 -12.88 -2.62 1.25
CA VAL A 49 -13.56 -1.55 1.99
C VAL A 49 -14.40 -0.78 0.98
N TYR A 50 -15.73 -0.79 1.18
CA TYR A 50 -16.73 -0.24 0.25
C TYR A 50 -16.70 -0.85 -1.17
N GLY A 51 -16.47 -2.16 -1.27
CA GLY A 51 -16.40 -2.88 -2.56
C GLY A 51 -15.15 -2.57 -3.40
N ILE A 52 -14.19 -1.83 -2.82
CA ILE A 52 -12.91 -1.49 -3.44
C ILE A 52 -11.82 -2.31 -2.76
N VAL A 53 -10.93 -2.89 -3.56
CA VAL A 53 -9.78 -3.66 -3.08
C VAL A 53 -8.59 -2.73 -2.86
N TRP A 54 -8.25 -2.48 -1.59
CA TRP A 54 -7.20 -1.55 -1.20
C TRP A 54 -5.91 -2.27 -0.86
N ASN A 55 -4.76 -1.80 -1.35
CA ASN A 55 -3.49 -2.18 -0.75
C ASN A 55 -3.38 -1.58 0.65
N THR A 56 -2.73 -2.29 1.56
CA THR A 56 -2.46 -1.84 2.94
C THR A 56 -0.97 -1.76 3.25
N SER A 57 -0.11 -2.11 2.30
CA SER A 57 1.34 -1.97 2.37
C SER A 57 1.81 -0.98 1.32
N LEU A 58 2.66 -0.03 1.73
CA LEU A 58 3.26 0.93 0.79
C LEU A 58 4.14 0.21 -0.25
N ASN A 59 4.85 -0.85 0.16
CA ASN A 59 5.74 -1.58 -0.74
C ASN A 59 4.98 -2.34 -1.83
N THR A 60 3.79 -2.86 -1.53
CA THR A 60 2.96 -3.53 -2.55
C THR A 60 2.39 -2.50 -3.52
N ALA A 61 1.87 -1.39 -3.00
CA ALA A 61 1.37 -0.29 -3.83
C ALA A 61 2.46 0.26 -4.75
N ARG A 62 3.69 0.46 -4.25
CA ARG A 62 4.83 0.94 -5.06
C ARG A 62 5.24 -0.03 -6.17
N ARG A 63 5.27 -1.33 -5.88
CA ARG A 63 5.55 -2.35 -6.92
C ARG A 63 4.47 -2.33 -8.00
N GLN A 64 3.20 -2.34 -7.59
CA GLN A 64 2.08 -2.32 -8.52
C GLN A 64 2.02 -1.01 -9.34
N ALA A 65 2.38 0.11 -8.73
CA ALA A 65 2.49 1.41 -9.41
C ALA A 65 3.60 1.39 -10.46
N ALA A 66 4.79 0.88 -10.10
CA ALA A 66 5.90 0.73 -11.03
C ALA A 66 5.58 -0.23 -12.19
N GLU A 67 4.88 -1.34 -11.92
CA GLU A 67 4.48 -2.33 -12.94
C GLU A 67 3.40 -1.79 -13.89
N SER A 68 2.44 -1.02 -13.37
CA SER A 68 1.32 -0.50 -14.17
C SER A 68 1.52 0.90 -14.73
N GLY A 69 2.59 1.60 -14.34
CA GLY A 69 2.84 3.00 -14.71
C GLY A 69 1.83 3.99 -14.12
N ARG A 70 1.05 3.57 -13.11
CA ARG A 70 0.01 4.39 -12.46
C ARG A 70 0.52 5.00 -11.17
N GLU A 71 -0.02 6.16 -10.83
CA GLU A 71 0.21 6.81 -9.53
C GLU A 71 -0.53 6.09 -8.40
N ILE A 72 -0.08 6.28 -7.18
CA ILE A 72 -0.68 5.71 -5.98
C ILE A 72 -1.63 6.76 -5.36
N LEU A 73 -2.89 6.38 -5.18
CA LEU A 73 -3.85 7.16 -4.42
C LEU A 73 -3.93 6.59 -3.00
N LEU A 74 -3.31 7.30 -2.05
CA LEU A 74 -3.34 6.96 -0.64
C LEU A 74 -4.49 7.70 0.05
N VAL A 75 -5.38 6.96 0.71
CA VAL A 75 -6.49 7.52 1.49
C VAL A 75 -6.25 7.29 2.97
N HIS A 76 -6.23 8.37 3.75
CA HIS A 76 -6.05 8.34 5.21
C HIS A 76 -7.37 8.52 5.94
N LEU A 77 -7.77 7.53 6.73
CA LEU A 77 -9.04 7.51 7.46
C LEU A 77 -8.82 7.13 8.93
N ASP A 78 -9.32 7.93 9.87
CA ASP A 78 -9.44 7.53 11.27
C ASP A 78 -10.91 7.33 11.63
N LEU A 79 -11.38 6.09 11.58
CA LEU A 79 -12.80 5.77 11.82
C LEU A 79 -13.13 5.54 13.30
N GLN A 80 -12.15 5.66 14.20
CA GLN A 80 -12.38 5.48 15.65
C GLN A 80 -12.78 6.76 16.38
N ARG A 81 -12.69 7.91 15.71
CA ARG A 81 -12.97 9.20 16.35
C ARG A 81 -14.47 9.40 16.54
N LYS A 82 -14.89 9.66 17.78
CA LYS A 82 -16.30 9.89 18.16
C LYS A 82 -16.76 11.35 18.05
N SER A 83 -15.86 12.32 17.81
CA SER A 83 -16.17 13.75 17.93
C SER A 83 -16.26 14.48 16.56
N HIS A 84 -17.42 15.15 16.35
CA HIS A 84 -17.85 15.95 15.20
C HIS A 84 -18.00 15.20 13.85
N PRO A 85 -18.75 15.73 12.85
CA PRO A 85 -18.86 15.08 11.55
C PRO A 85 -17.46 14.92 10.97
N HIS A 86 -16.91 13.71 11.11
CA HIS A 86 -15.52 13.45 10.88
C HIS A 86 -15.31 13.42 9.36
N ALA A 87 -14.43 14.27 8.83
CA ALA A 87 -14.15 14.35 7.40
C ALA A 87 -13.88 12.97 6.79
N ALA A 88 -13.18 12.07 7.52
CA ALA A 88 -13.01 10.69 7.10
C ALA A 88 -14.30 9.86 7.03
N GLY A 89 -15.22 10.01 7.99
CA GLY A 89 -16.51 9.31 7.96
C GLY A 89 -17.40 9.81 6.81
N LEU A 90 -17.42 11.12 6.57
CA LEU A 90 -18.15 11.71 5.45
C LEU A 90 -17.51 11.35 4.10
N LEU A 91 -16.18 11.39 3.99
CA LEU A 91 -15.45 10.96 2.79
C LEU A 91 -15.75 9.49 2.48
N ALA A 92 -15.72 8.63 3.49
CA ALA A 92 -16.01 7.22 3.34
C ALA A 92 -17.45 6.97 2.84
N LEU A 93 -18.44 7.64 3.43
CA LEU A 93 -19.85 7.44 3.10
C LEU A 93 -20.31 8.16 1.82
N ARG A 94 -19.77 9.35 1.52
CA ARG A 94 -20.25 10.21 0.43
C ARG A 94 -19.41 10.17 -0.83
N VAL A 95 -18.18 9.67 -0.73
CA VAL A 95 -17.26 9.66 -1.87
C VAL A 95 -16.80 8.24 -2.16
N LEU A 96 -16.18 7.56 -1.20
CA LEU A 96 -15.59 6.24 -1.46
C LEU A 96 -16.63 5.18 -1.86
N ASP A 97 -17.87 5.31 -1.38
CA ASP A 97 -18.96 4.39 -1.73
C ASP A 97 -19.71 4.75 -3.04
N THR A 98 -19.31 5.81 -3.73
CA THR A 98 -19.98 6.23 -4.99
C THR A 98 -19.43 5.48 -6.20
N GLU A 99 -20.27 5.24 -7.21
CA GLU A 99 -19.84 4.65 -8.48
C GLU A 99 -18.82 5.53 -9.22
N GLU A 100 -18.97 6.86 -9.14
CA GLU A 100 -18.04 7.83 -9.71
C GLU A 100 -16.62 7.59 -9.19
N PHE A 101 -16.46 7.48 -7.86
CA PHE A 101 -15.16 7.19 -7.28
C PHE A 101 -14.65 5.81 -7.68
N ARG A 102 -15.50 4.77 -7.71
CA ARG A 102 -15.09 3.42 -8.13
C ARG A 102 -14.54 3.42 -9.56
N CYS A 103 -15.22 4.09 -10.50
CA CYS A 103 -14.78 4.21 -11.88
C CYS A 103 -13.43 4.95 -12.00
N GLU A 104 -13.33 6.13 -11.40
CA GLU A 104 -12.12 6.97 -11.51
C GLU A 104 -10.92 6.40 -10.73
N SER A 105 -11.18 5.72 -9.61
CA SER A 105 -10.14 5.09 -8.79
C SER A 105 -9.38 4.00 -9.55
N GLY A 106 -9.95 3.43 -10.62
CA GLY A 106 -9.28 2.45 -11.50
C GLY A 106 -8.03 3.00 -12.20
N ASN A 107 -7.94 4.33 -12.34
CA ASN A 107 -6.78 5.03 -12.90
C ASN A 107 -5.56 5.03 -11.95
N TYR A 108 -5.76 4.66 -10.69
CA TYR A 108 -4.75 4.72 -9.64
C TYR A 108 -4.49 3.35 -9.02
N VAL A 109 -3.32 3.21 -8.38
CA VAL A 109 -3.07 2.13 -7.42
C VAL A 109 -3.57 2.57 -6.06
N LEU A 110 -4.57 1.88 -5.53
CA LEU A 110 -5.23 2.28 -4.30
C LEU A 110 -4.47 1.78 -3.08
N LEU A 111 -4.16 2.68 -2.16
CA LEU A 111 -3.51 2.43 -0.88
C LEU A 111 -4.36 3.00 0.26
N LEU A 112 -4.59 2.21 1.30
CA LEU A 112 -5.43 2.60 2.43
C LEU A 112 -4.61 2.65 3.72
N ALA A 113 -4.66 3.80 4.38
CA ALA A 113 -4.21 3.98 5.76
C ALA A 113 -5.43 4.26 6.64
N ALA A 114 -6.15 3.21 7.03
CA ALA A 114 -7.36 3.32 7.84
C ALA A 114 -7.15 2.79 9.26
N ARG A 115 -7.39 3.61 10.29
CA ARG A 115 -7.47 3.15 11.68
C ARG A 115 -8.87 2.59 11.93
N THR A 116 -8.96 1.31 12.24
CA THR A 116 -10.24 0.61 12.51
C THR A 116 -10.22 -0.10 13.87
N PRO A 117 -11.40 -0.33 14.50
CA PRO A 117 -11.45 -0.94 15.84
C PRO A 117 -10.93 -2.37 15.97
N ARG A 118 -10.87 -3.12 14.87
CA ARG A 118 -10.41 -4.50 14.84
C ARG A 118 -9.32 -4.68 13.78
N GLU A 119 -8.35 -3.76 13.73
CA GLU A 119 -7.22 -3.85 12.80
C GLU A 119 -6.21 -4.95 13.22
N PRO A 120 -5.82 -5.88 12.32
CA PRO A 120 -4.74 -6.81 12.60
C PRO A 120 -3.42 -6.08 12.87
N ALA A 121 -2.57 -6.63 13.73
CA ALA A 121 -1.30 -5.99 14.12
C ALA A 121 -0.36 -5.66 12.95
N ARG A 122 -0.44 -6.42 11.84
CA ARG A 122 0.30 -6.11 10.60
C ARG A 122 -0.22 -4.85 9.93
N ILE A 123 -1.53 -4.75 9.74
CA ILE A 123 -2.19 -3.59 9.12
C ILE A 123 -1.94 -2.34 9.95
N ARG A 124 -2.02 -2.46 11.28
CA ARG A 124 -1.65 -1.38 12.22
C ARG A 124 -0.21 -0.90 12.00
N ARG A 125 0.76 -1.81 11.92
CA ARG A 125 2.17 -1.46 11.69
C ARG A 125 2.38 -0.78 10.34
N ASN A 126 1.79 -1.30 9.28
CA ASN A 126 1.89 -0.69 7.95
C ASN A 126 1.25 0.71 7.95
N ARG A 127 0.10 0.88 8.60
CA ARG A 127 -0.56 2.18 8.76
C ARG A 127 0.35 3.15 9.51
N GLU A 128 0.92 2.74 10.64
CA GLU A 128 1.84 3.58 11.44
C GLU A 128 3.09 3.98 10.64
N GLU A 129 3.63 3.07 9.82
CA GLU A 129 4.74 3.35 8.91
C GLU A 129 4.34 4.38 7.84
N ILE A 130 3.22 4.17 7.14
CA ILE A 130 2.68 5.12 6.15
C ILE A 130 2.43 6.48 6.80
N SER A 131 1.81 6.51 7.97
CA SER A 131 1.54 7.73 8.72
C SER A 131 2.83 8.47 9.10
N ARG A 132 3.90 7.74 9.44
CA ARG A 132 5.19 8.35 9.74
C ARG A 132 5.86 8.93 8.49
N ILE A 133 5.85 8.20 7.38
CA ILE A 133 6.48 8.61 6.11
C ILE A 133 5.84 9.89 5.57
N TYR A 134 4.50 9.96 5.58
CA TYR A 134 3.77 11.09 5.03
C TYR A 134 3.29 12.08 6.08
N ASN A 135 3.77 12.00 7.33
CA ASN A 135 3.35 12.88 8.42
C ASN A 135 1.82 13.01 8.52
N LEU A 136 1.11 11.88 8.55
CA LEU A 136 -0.35 11.81 8.65
C LEU A 136 -0.73 11.63 10.11
N GLY A 137 -1.20 12.71 10.73
CA GLY A 137 -1.73 12.69 12.09
C GLY A 137 -3.23 12.43 12.12
N GLU A 138 -3.78 12.48 13.34
CA GLU A 138 -5.23 12.35 13.56
C GLU A 138 -6.02 13.54 12.97
N ARG A 139 -5.38 14.71 12.85
CA ARG A 139 -5.97 15.91 12.25
C ARG A 139 -6.06 15.83 10.73
N ASP A 140 -5.23 15.01 10.10
CA ASP A 140 -5.20 14.80 8.65
C ASP A 140 -6.22 13.76 8.19
N SER A 141 -6.99 13.16 9.11
CA SER A 141 -8.02 12.16 8.80
C SER A 141 -9.04 12.71 7.79
N GLY A 142 -9.24 12.00 6.69
CA GLY A 142 -10.03 12.46 5.53
C GLY A 142 -9.18 13.12 4.45
N THR A 143 -7.88 12.81 4.38
CA THR A 143 -6.97 13.35 3.36
C THR A 143 -6.63 12.28 2.32
N LEU A 144 -6.58 12.71 1.06
CA LEU A 144 -6.09 11.92 -0.06
C LEU A 144 -4.69 12.43 -0.43
N LEU A 145 -3.75 11.52 -0.60
CA LEU A 145 -2.41 11.80 -1.09
C LEU A 145 -2.22 11.15 -2.45
N LEU A 146 -1.73 11.92 -3.42
CA LEU A 146 -1.25 11.38 -4.68
C LEU A 146 0.26 11.20 -4.58
N ILE A 147 0.73 10.00 -4.88
CA ILE A 147 2.12 9.59 -4.66
C ILE A 147 2.62 8.92 -5.94
N ASP A 148 3.85 9.20 -6.34
CA ASP A 148 4.47 8.49 -7.46
C ASP A 148 4.91 7.06 -7.10
N ALA A 149 5.34 6.27 -8.09
CA ALA A 149 5.86 4.92 -7.85
C ALA A 149 7.12 4.89 -6.97
N ALA A 150 7.87 5.98 -6.89
CA ALA A 150 9.04 6.13 -6.02
C ALA A 150 8.67 6.43 -4.56
N GLY A 151 7.40 6.70 -4.25
CA GLY A 151 6.93 7.05 -2.91
C GLY A 151 7.05 8.54 -2.60
N LYS A 152 7.28 9.40 -3.60
CA LYS A 152 7.27 10.86 -3.43
C LYS A 152 5.82 11.34 -3.43
N GLN A 153 5.45 12.11 -2.41
CA GLN A 153 4.16 12.81 -2.38
C GLN A 153 4.14 13.87 -3.49
N LEU A 154 3.18 13.75 -4.41
CA LEU A 154 2.93 14.71 -5.48
C LEU A 154 1.91 15.75 -5.04
N ARG A 155 0.80 15.31 -4.41
CA ARG A 155 -0.30 16.18 -4.00
C ARG A 155 -0.89 15.74 -2.66
N ARG A 156 -1.43 16.71 -1.91
CA ARG A 156 -2.20 16.49 -0.67
C ARG A 156 -3.53 17.21 -0.74
N ILE A 157 -4.61 16.45 -0.65
CA ILE A 157 -5.97 16.94 -0.85
C ILE A 157 -6.80 16.60 0.39
N PRO A 158 -6.98 17.55 1.32
CA PRO A 158 -7.91 17.37 2.42
C PRO A 158 -9.35 17.44 1.89
N TYR A 159 -10.19 16.50 2.33
CA TYR A 159 -11.61 16.51 2.09
C TYR A 159 -12.30 17.60 2.92
N ARG A 160 -13.17 18.40 2.29
CA ARG A 160 -13.85 19.55 2.89
C ARG A 160 -15.38 19.43 2.86
N GLY A 161 -15.91 18.29 2.46
CA GLY A 161 -17.37 18.05 2.38
C GLY A 161 -17.96 18.13 0.97
N GLU A 162 -17.13 18.31 -0.04
CA GLU A 162 -17.49 18.33 -1.46
C GLU A 162 -18.01 16.96 -1.98
N PRO A 163 -18.75 16.91 -3.09
CA PRO A 163 -19.13 15.66 -3.75
C PRO A 163 -17.91 14.95 -4.40
N ALA A 164 -18.09 13.66 -4.72
CA ALA A 164 -17.04 12.81 -5.30
C ALA A 164 -16.40 13.42 -6.56
N GLY A 165 -17.21 13.82 -7.54
CA GLY A 165 -16.72 14.45 -8.77
C GLY A 165 -15.83 15.68 -8.56
N GLU A 166 -16.15 16.54 -7.58
CA GLU A 166 -15.33 17.73 -7.29
C GLU A 166 -13.99 17.35 -6.65
N LEU A 167 -13.99 16.38 -5.73
CA LEU A 167 -12.76 15.86 -5.13
C LEU A 167 -11.86 15.20 -6.18
N LEU A 168 -12.43 14.42 -7.10
CA LEU A 168 -11.73 13.75 -8.20
C LEU A 168 -11.18 14.75 -9.22
N ARG A 169 -11.88 15.85 -9.48
CA ARG A 169 -11.39 16.95 -10.31
C ARG A 169 -10.10 17.54 -9.73
N ARG A 170 -10.09 17.82 -8.42
CA ARG A 170 -8.89 18.34 -7.71
C ARG A 170 -7.71 17.36 -7.71
N LEU A 171 -7.97 16.06 -7.81
CA LEU A 171 -6.91 15.05 -8.00
C LEU A 171 -6.26 15.16 -9.39
N SER A 172 -7.05 15.54 -10.40
CA SER A 172 -6.63 15.59 -11.81
C SER A 172 -6.00 16.93 -12.19
N GLU A 173 -6.33 18.02 -11.49
CA GLU A 173 -5.84 19.37 -11.77
C GLU A 173 -4.34 19.54 -11.45
N PRO A 174 -3.48 19.96 -12.40
CA PRO A 174 -2.09 20.27 -12.11
C PRO A 174 -2.01 21.33 -11.00
N GLU A 175 -1.02 21.23 -10.10
CA GLU A 175 -0.88 22.23 -9.03
C GLU A 175 -0.73 23.63 -9.64
N GLU A 176 -1.75 24.48 -9.47
CA GLU A 176 -1.61 25.90 -9.73
C GLU A 176 -0.70 26.50 -8.65
N GLY A 177 0.55 26.77 -9.04
CA GLY A 177 1.39 27.76 -8.36
C GLY A 177 2.39 27.23 -7.34
N SER A 178 3.46 26.58 -7.81
CA SER A 178 4.78 26.95 -7.31
C SER A 178 5.09 28.33 -7.91
N SER A 179 4.68 29.39 -7.22
CA SER A 179 5.03 30.76 -7.60
C SER A 179 6.54 30.90 -7.57
N GLY A 180 7.13 30.97 -8.76
CA GLY A 180 8.49 31.43 -8.94
C GLY A 180 8.59 32.86 -8.45
N ASN A 181 9.08 33.04 -7.23
CA ASN A 181 9.62 34.32 -6.80
C ASN A 181 11.01 34.50 -7.44
N THR A 182 11.05 34.70 -8.76
CA THR A 182 12.14 35.49 -9.35
C THR A 182 11.87 36.94 -8.98
N VAL A 183 12.36 37.35 -7.81
CA VAL A 183 12.57 38.78 -7.54
C VAL A 183 13.73 39.22 -8.43
N ASN A 184 13.35 39.74 -9.59
CA ASN A 184 14.17 40.59 -10.41
C ASN A 184 14.37 41.91 -9.65
N GLN A 185 15.53 42.13 -9.07
CA GLN A 185 16.01 43.48 -8.73
C GLN A 185 17.45 43.62 -9.22
N GLY A 186 17.56 44.06 -10.47
CA GLY A 186 18.73 44.76 -10.98
C GLY A 186 18.43 46.26 -11.05
N GLY A 187 19.41 47.07 -10.65
CA GLY A 187 19.46 48.54 -10.82
C GLY A 187 18.58 49.30 -9.83
N GLU A 188 18.98 50.41 -9.22
CA GLU A 188 19.96 51.40 -9.63
C GLU A 188 20.31 52.26 -8.41
N LYS A 189 21.59 52.63 -8.30
CA LYS A 189 22.12 53.59 -7.33
C LYS A 189 21.85 55.01 -7.88
N PRO A 190 21.53 55.98 -7.03
CA PRO A 190 22.55 56.99 -6.71
C PRO A 190 22.75 57.18 -5.19
#